data_AF-A0A009H587-F1
#
_entry.id   AF-A0A009H587-F1
#
_cell.length_a   1.000
_cell.length_b   1.000
_cell.length_c   1.000
_cell.angle_alpha   90.00
_cell.angle_beta   90.00
_cell.angle_gamma   90.00
#
_symmetry.space_group_name_H-M   'P 1'
#
loop_
_entity.id
_entity.type
_entity.pdbx_description
1 polymer ?
#
loop_
_entity_poly.entity_id
_entity_poly.type
_entity_poly.pdbx_seq_one_letter_code
_entity_poly.pdbx_strand_id
1 'polypeptide(L)'
;MNKYYILRFNQGVTLIELMVVIVIVAIFASIAIPSYQSYSRRATASAAKGEILKLAEQLERHKSKNFTYRGFTTTSVTLPRGGYTIEISDDTTTGNLLTNAAANGQTWVIKATTTDSRNFNFIAKNSGLRCQSLTATAVDNDCGGTVTCNVCETNSENWQ
;
A
#
# COMPACT_ATOMS: atom_id res chain seq x y z
N MET A 1 -66.95 -20.82 32.23
CA MET A 1 -65.51 -20.47 32.10
C MET A 1 -65.19 -20.32 30.63
N ASN A 2 -64.96 -19.09 30.16
CA ASN A 2 -64.78 -18.79 28.74
C ASN A 2 -63.34 -19.12 28.33
N LYS A 3 -63.16 -20.14 27.47
CA LYS A 3 -61.83 -20.52 26.97
C LYS A 3 -61.45 -19.60 25.81
N TYR A 4 -60.52 -18.68 26.07
CA TYR A 4 -59.90 -17.89 25.02
C TYR A 4 -58.85 -18.74 24.30
N TYR A 5 -59.13 -19.12 23.06
CA TYR A 5 -58.19 -19.83 22.21
C TYR A 5 -57.19 -18.81 21.65
N ILE A 6 -55.93 -18.89 22.09
CA ILE A 6 -54.82 -18.11 21.53
C ILE A 6 -54.51 -18.70 20.15
N LEU A 7 -54.94 -18.01 19.09
CA LEU A 7 -54.55 -18.34 17.71
C LEU A 7 -53.06 -18.06 17.55
N ARG A 8 -52.24 -19.13 17.51
CA ARG A 8 -50.83 -19.03 17.15
C ARG A 8 -50.70 -18.93 15.63
N PHE A 9 -50.28 -17.77 15.13
CA PHE A 9 -49.84 -17.61 13.75
C PHE A 9 -48.46 -18.30 13.59
N ASN A 10 -48.42 -19.45 12.92
CA ASN A 10 -47.15 -20.03 12.46
C ASN A 10 -46.64 -19.19 11.29
N GLN A 11 -45.78 -18.20 11.57
CA GLN A 11 -45.06 -17.45 10.55
C GLN A 11 -43.83 -18.26 10.10
N GLY A 12 -44.02 -19.10 9.08
CA GLY A 12 -42.92 -19.76 8.38
C GLY A 12 -42.50 -18.93 7.16
N VAL A 13 -41.19 -18.77 6.96
CA VAL A 13 -40.64 -18.14 5.75
C VAL A 13 -40.90 -19.06 4.56
N THR A 14 -41.40 -18.51 3.45
CA THR A 14 -41.64 -19.31 2.25
C THR A 14 -40.38 -19.43 1.39
N LEU A 15 -40.25 -20.52 0.63
CA LEU A 15 -39.11 -20.72 -0.27
C LEU A 15 -39.02 -19.61 -1.33
N ILE A 16 -40.17 -19.15 -1.82
CA ILE A 16 -40.24 -18.06 -2.80
C ILE A 16 -39.81 -16.72 -2.22
N GLU A 17 -40.15 -16.44 -0.96
CA GLU A 17 -39.73 -15.23 -0.25
C GLU A 17 -38.21 -15.18 -0.07
N LEU A 18 -37.59 -16.31 0.27
CA LEU A 18 -36.14 -16.43 0.32
C LEU A 18 -35.49 -16.20 -1.06
N MET A 19 -36.06 -16.76 -2.13
CA MET A 19 -35.53 -16.59 -3.49
C MET A 19 -35.50 -15.13 -3.93
N VAL A 20 -36.58 -14.38 -3.68
CA VAL A 20 -36.62 -12.95 -4.04
C VAL A 20 -35.59 -12.15 -3.24
N VAL A 21 -35.43 -12.43 -1.94
CA VAL A 21 -34.43 -11.77 -1.10
C VAL A 21 -33.01 -12.03 -1.61
N ILE A 22 -32.68 -13.27 -1.97
CA ILE A 22 -31.36 -13.63 -2.49
C ILE A 22 -31.08 -12.91 -3.81
N VAL A 23 -32.08 -12.80 -4.71
CA VAL A 23 -31.93 -12.07 -5.97
C VAL A 23 -31.62 -10.60 -5.73
N ILE A 24 -32.32 -9.96 -4.80
CA ILE A 24 -32.08 -8.55 -4.44
C ILE A 24 -30.66 -8.37 -3.85
N VAL A 25 -30.26 -9.25 -2.92
CA VAL A 25 -28.93 -9.23 -2.31
C VAL A 25 -27.84 -9.45 -3.36
N ALA A 26 -28.05 -10.35 -4.33
CA ALA A 26 -27.09 -10.61 -5.42
C ALA A 26 -26.88 -9.37 -6.30
N ILE A 27 -27.96 -8.66 -6.64
CA ILE A 27 -27.88 -7.41 -7.41
C ILE A 27 -27.04 -6.37 -6.66
N PHE A 28 -27.31 -6.16 -5.36
CA PHE A 28 -26.53 -5.21 -4.56
C PHE A 28 -25.07 -5.63 -4.37
N ALA A 29 -24.82 -6.92 -4.09
CA ALA A 29 -23.48 -7.45 -3.89
C ALA A 29 -22.59 -7.26 -5.12
N SER A 30 -23.15 -7.39 -6.33
CA SER A 30 -22.40 -7.20 -7.59
C SER A 30 -21.79 -5.81 -7.74
N ILE A 31 -22.43 -4.78 -7.17
CA ILE A 31 -21.96 -3.38 -7.22
C ILE A 31 -21.10 -3.07 -5.98
N ALA A 32 -21.52 -3.55 -4.80
CA ALA A 32 -20.88 -3.22 -3.53
C ALA A 32 -19.48 -3.85 -3.37
N ILE A 33 -19.29 -5.11 -3.79
CA ILE A 33 -18.03 -5.84 -3.62
C ILE A 33 -16.85 -5.17 -4.36
N PRO A 34 -16.92 -4.86 -5.68
CA PRO A 34 -15.79 -4.23 -6.37
C PRO A 34 -15.50 -2.82 -5.82
N SER A 35 -16.54 -2.09 -5.43
CA SER A 35 -16.41 -0.77 -4.80
C SER A 35 -15.63 -0.86 -3.48
N TYR A 36 -16.02 -1.77 -2.57
CA TYR A 36 -15.35 -1.97 -1.29
C TYR A 36 -13.88 -2.38 -1.47
N GLN A 37 -13.60 -3.28 -2.41
CA GLN A 37 -12.22 -3.68 -2.72
C GLN A 37 -11.38 -2.49 -3.21
N SER A 38 -11.93 -1.64 -4.07
CA SER A 38 -11.24 -0.44 -4.54
C SER A 38 -10.95 0.55 -3.42
N TYR A 39 -11.88 0.71 -2.48
CA TYR A 39 -11.71 1.56 -1.31
C TYR A 39 -10.61 1.02 -0.39
N SER A 40 -10.62 -0.28 -0.09
CA SER A 40 -9.59 -0.90 0.73
C SER A 40 -8.20 -0.75 0.10
N ARG A 41 -8.07 -0.92 -1.23
CA ARG A 41 -6.81 -0.70 -1.96
C ARG A 41 -6.29 0.74 -1.83
N ARG A 42 -7.18 1.73 -2.01
CA ARG A 42 -6.83 3.16 -1.81
C ARG A 42 -6.40 3.45 -0.38
N ALA A 43 -7.07 2.86 0.61
CA ALA A 43 -6.69 3.01 2.01
C ALA A 43 -5.29 2.42 2.29
N THR A 44 -4.98 1.23 1.76
CA THR A 44 -3.65 0.63 1.89
C THR A 44 -2.55 1.44 1.19
N ALA A 45 -2.83 1.99 0.00
CA ALA A 45 -1.90 2.85 -0.72
C ALA A 45 -1.62 4.15 0.05
N SER A 46 -2.66 4.78 0.61
CA SER A 46 -2.52 5.97 1.46
C SER A 46 -1.68 5.68 2.70
N ALA A 47 -1.91 4.53 3.36
CA ALA A 47 -1.11 4.11 4.50
C ALA A 47 0.38 3.90 4.14
N ALA A 48 0.66 3.30 2.98
CA ALA A 48 2.03 3.14 2.49
C ALA A 48 2.72 4.50 2.27
N LYS A 49 2.04 5.45 1.60
CA LYS A 49 2.54 6.82 1.42
C LYS A 49 2.82 7.51 2.76
N GLY A 50 1.93 7.35 3.74
CA GLY A 50 2.10 7.89 5.09
C GLY A 50 3.33 7.33 5.80
N GLU A 51 3.56 6.01 5.72
CA GLU A 51 4.75 5.39 6.31
C GLU A 51 6.03 5.80 5.57
N ILE A 52 6.02 5.92 4.24
CA ILE A 52 7.17 6.46 3.47
C ILE A 52 7.54 7.86 3.96
N LEU A 53 6.56 8.76 4.13
CA LEU A 53 6.78 10.12 4.62
C LEU A 53 7.37 10.16 6.03
N LYS A 54 6.84 9.31 6.92
CA LYS A 54 7.34 9.17 8.29
C LYS A 54 8.77 8.64 8.33
N LEU A 55 9.09 7.66 7.50
CA LEU A 55 10.45 7.11 7.36
C LEU A 55 11.41 8.16 6.78
N ALA A 56 10.99 8.92 5.78
CA ALA A 56 11.76 10.04 5.24
C ALA A 56 12.10 11.06 6.33
N GLU A 57 11.13 11.46 7.15
CA GLU A 57 11.36 12.36 8.27
C GLU A 57 12.32 11.75 9.33
N GLN A 58 12.23 10.45 9.60
CA GLN A 58 13.17 9.75 10.48
C GLN A 58 14.59 9.72 9.91
N LEU A 59 14.74 9.53 8.60
CA LEU A 59 16.03 9.59 7.90
C LEU A 59 16.65 10.98 8.00
N GLU A 60 15.87 12.05 7.79
CA GLU A 60 16.37 13.42 7.94
C GLU A 60 16.80 13.74 9.37
N ARG A 61 16.04 13.26 10.38
CA ARG A 61 16.46 13.33 11.78
C ARG A 61 17.75 12.56 12.05
N HIS A 62 17.90 11.39 11.45
CA HIS A 62 19.11 10.58 11.60
C HIS A 62 20.34 11.29 11.02
N LYS A 63 20.22 11.85 9.80
CA LYS A 63 21.29 12.64 9.19
C LYS A 63 21.63 13.88 10.01
N SER A 64 20.64 14.54 10.59
CA SER A 64 20.89 15.72 11.44
C SER A 64 21.73 15.38 12.68
N LYS A 65 21.66 14.15 13.19
CA LYS A 65 22.44 13.68 14.36
C LYS A 65 23.81 13.10 13.98
N ASN A 66 23.86 12.32 12.90
CA ASN A 66 25.03 11.53 12.54
C ASN A 66 25.80 12.08 11.33
N PHE A 67 25.30 13.15 10.70
CA PHE A 67 25.79 13.71 9.44
C PHE A 67 25.77 12.73 8.24
N THR A 68 25.19 11.54 8.42
CA THR A 68 25.03 10.50 7.40
C THR A 68 23.72 9.74 7.61
N TYR A 69 23.18 9.17 6.54
CA TYR A 69 22.08 8.20 6.60
C TYR A 69 22.57 6.77 6.89
N ARG A 70 23.88 6.52 6.83
CA ARG A 70 24.46 5.19 7.10
C ARG A 70 24.20 4.76 8.53
N GLY A 71 23.88 3.49 8.73
CA GLY A 71 23.56 2.91 10.03
C GLY A 71 22.08 3.04 10.43
N PHE A 72 21.23 3.59 9.57
CA PHE A 72 19.79 3.59 9.80
C PHE A 72 19.22 2.16 9.76
N THR A 73 18.67 1.70 10.88
CA THR A 73 18.41 0.27 11.13
C THR A 73 17.06 -0.24 10.63
N THR A 74 16.08 0.62 10.34
CA THR A 74 14.78 0.16 9.82
C THR A 74 14.91 -0.09 8.33
N THR A 75 15.30 -1.31 7.98
CA THR A 75 15.58 -1.73 6.61
C THR A 75 14.33 -2.18 5.88
N SER A 76 13.35 -2.75 6.60
CA SER A 76 12.05 -3.07 6.04
C SER A 76 10.88 -2.93 7.03
N VAL A 77 9.72 -2.53 6.51
CA VAL A 77 8.46 -2.42 7.26
C VAL A 77 7.34 -3.06 6.44
N THR A 78 6.68 -4.06 7.00
CA THR A 78 5.47 -4.65 6.42
C THR A 78 4.24 -4.00 7.04
N LEU A 79 3.35 -3.45 6.22
CA LEU A 79 2.13 -2.84 6.76
C LEU A 79 1.16 -3.91 7.27
N PRO A 80 0.45 -3.67 8.42
CA PRO A 80 -0.43 -4.66 9.06
C PRO A 80 -1.56 -5.21 8.17
N ARG A 81 -1.94 -4.49 7.11
CA ARG A 81 -2.96 -4.92 6.15
C ARG A 81 -2.39 -5.80 5.02
N GLY A 82 -1.16 -6.32 5.16
CA GLY A 82 -0.55 -7.30 4.27
C GLY A 82 -0.33 -6.81 2.83
N GLY A 83 -0.43 -5.51 2.59
CA GLY A 83 -0.47 -4.96 1.23
C GLY A 83 0.86 -4.49 0.69
N TYR A 84 1.80 -4.09 1.55
CA TYR A 84 3.04 -3.45 1.13
C TYR A 84 4.21 -3.87 2.00
N THR A 85 5.33 -4.12 1.33
CA THR A 85 6.66 -4.24 1.92
C THR A 85 7.43 -2.98 1.56
N ILE A 86 7.82 -2.23 2.58
CA ILE A 86 8.67 -1.04 2.43
C ILE A 86 10.13 -1.48 2.64
N GLU A 87 11.02 -1.06 1.77
CA GLU A 87 12.46 -1.29 1.85
C GLU A 87 13.21 0.03 1.72
N ILE A 88 14.30 0.18 2.48
CA ILE A 88 15.14 1.38 2.47
C ILE A 88 16.56 1.00 2.07
N SER A 89 17.08 1.66 1.03
CA SER A 89 18.42 1.44 0.51
C SER A 89 19.14 2.75 0.20
N ASP A 90 20.43 2.64 -0.05
CA ASP A 90 21.25 3.72 -0.59
C ASP A 90 20.98 3.88 -2.10
N ASP A 91 20.81 5.12 -2.56
CA ASP A 91 20.46 5.39 -3.97
C ASP A 91 21.67 5.22 -4.90
N THR A 92 22.87 5.55 -4.43
CA THR A 92 24.10 5.48 -5.26
C THR A 92 24.67 4.08 -5.38
N THR A 93 24.33 3.20 -4.44
CA THR A 93 24.80 1.82 -4.38
C THR A 93 23.60 0.89 -4.41
N THR A 94 23.00 0.75 -5.60
CA THR A 94 21.74 0.05 -5.83
C THR A 94 21.68 -1.28 -5.08
N GLY A 95 20.66 -1.44 -4.23
CA GLY A 95 20.40 -2.67 -3.48
C GLY A 95 21.14 -2.80 -2.14
N ASN A 96 22.06 -1.88 -1.81
CA ASN A 96 22.66 -1.86 -0.48
C ASN A 96 21.75 -1.19 0.54
N LEU A 97 21.44 -1.91 1.61
CA LEU A 97 20.82 -1.32 2.80
C LEU A 97 21.74 -0.26 3.40
N LEU A 98 21.16 0.77 4.04
CA LEU A 98 21.92 1.82 4.72
C LEU A 98 22.79 1.31 5.87
N THR A 99 22.57 0.07 6.34
CA THR A 99 23.41 -0.61 7.34
C THR A 99 24.64 -1.28 6.75
N ASN A 100 24.71 -1.44 5.43
CA ASN A 100 25.85 -2.07 4.76
C ASN A 100 27.08 -1.15 4.83
N ALA A 101 28.26 -1.73 5.09
CA ALA A 101 29.52 -1.01 5.09
C ALA A 101 29.84 -0.38 3.71
N ALA A 102 29.34 -0.98 2.63
CA ALA A 102 29.47 -0.48 1.26
C ALA A 102 28.49 0.65 0.91
N ALA A 103 27.56 1.03 1.80
CA ALA A 103 26.66 2.15 1.56
C ALA A 103 27.41 3.49 1.68
N ASN A 104 27.16 4.39 0.73
CA ASN A 104 27.68 5.75 0.73
C ASN A 104 27.05 6.57 1.88
N GLY A 105 25.75 6.35 2.15
CA GLY A 105 25.02 6.96 3.25
C GLY A 105 24.75 8.45 3.06
N GLN A 106 24.88 8.95 1.84
CA GLN A 106 24.62 10.36 1.49
C GLN A 106 23.24 10.57 0.88
N THR A 107 22.68 9.51 0.30
CA THR A 107 21.37 9.49 -0.35
C THR A 107 20.58 8.31 0.17
N TRP A 108 19.26 8.38 0.02
CA TRP A 108 18.39 7.28 0.40
C TRP A 108 17.27 7.15 -0.61
N VAL A 109 16.77 5.94 -0.70
CA VAL A 109 15.62 5.59 -1.49
C VAL A 109 14.74 4.60 -0.73
N ILE A 110 13.47 4.92 -0.69
CA ILE A 110 12.42 4.11 -0.07
C ILE A 110 11.58 3.54 -1.19
N LYS A 111 11.48 2.21 -1.25
CA LYS A 111 10.61 1.49 -2.17
C LYS A 111 9.50 0.82 -1.37
N ALA A 112 8.26 0.98 -1.79
CA ALA A 112 7.13 0.22 -1.26
C ALA A 112 6.55 -0.65 -2.38
N THR A 113 6.71 -1.96 -2.24
CA THR A 113 6.26 -2.95 -3.22
C THR A 113 5.10 -3.76 -2.69
N THR A 114 4.23 -4.20 -3.58
CA THR A 114 3.05 -5.00 -3.28
C THR A 114 3.01 -6.23 -4.18
N THR A 115 2.40 -7.31 -3.69
CA THR A 115 2.16 -8.52 -4.48
C THR A 115 0.88 -8.45 -5.30
N ASP A 116 0.01 -7.48 -5.04
CA ASP A 116 -1.26 -7.29 -5.77
C ASP A 116 -1.03 -6.42 -7.02
N SER A 117 -1.23 -7.00 -8.20
CA SER A 117 -1.04 -6.31 -9.49
C SER A 117 -2.00 -5.14 -9.74
N ARG A 118 -3.04 -4.99 -8.91
CA ARG A 118 -4.01 -3.88 -8.98
C ARG A 118 -3.61 -2.70 -8.10
N ASN A 119 -2.55 -2.84 -7.31
CA ASN A 119 -2.02 -1.80 -6.44
C ASN A 119 -0.81 -1.15 -7.07
N PHE A 120 -0.61 0.14 -6.76
CA PHE A 120 0.56 0.87 -7.19
C PHE A 120 1.73 0.58 -6.27
N ASN A 121 2.91 0.34 -6.81
CA ASN A 121 4.18 0.39 -6.11
C ASN A 121 4.64 1.84 -6.00
N PHE A 122 5.42 2.17 -4.98
CA PHE A 122 5.90 3.54 -4.73
C PHE A 122 7.42 3.59 -4.57
N ILE A 123 8.00 4.69 -5.05
CA ILE A 123 9.39 5.07 -4.76
C ILE A 123 9.42 6.51 -4.25
N ALA A 124 10.29 6.77 -3.28
CA ALA A 124 10.66 8.10 -2.83
C ALA A 124 12.17 8.20 -2.64
N LYS A 125 12.76 9.31 -3.07
CA LYS A 125 14.19 9.59 -2.90
C LYS A 125 14.42 10.86 -2.08
N ASN A 126 15.60 11.00 -1.50
CA ASN A 126 16.02 12.24 -0.84
C ASN A 126 16.15 13.43 -1.80
N SER A 127 16.25 13.18 -3.11
CA SER A 127 16.22 14.21 -4.16
C SER A 127 14.84 14.87 -4.34
N GLY A 128 13.80 14.34 -3.69
CA GLY A 128 12.42 14.81 -3.83
C GLY A 128 11.62 14.05 -4.89
N LEU A 129 12.23 13.11 -5.61
CA LEU A 129 11.52 12.23 -6.54
C LEU A 129 10.50 11.38 -5.79
N ARG A 130 9.27 11.35 -6.30
CA ARG A 130 8.18 10.53 -5.79
C ARG A 130 7.41 9.96 -6.96
N CYS A 131 7.44 8.65 -7.16
CA CYS A 131 6.77 8.02 -8.30
C CYS A 131 5.96 6.81 -7.87
N GLN A 132 4.87 6.57 -8.59
CA GLN A 132 4.00 5.42 -8.41
C GLN A 132 3.76 4.72 -9.75
N SER A 133 3.71 3.39 -9.75
CA SER A 133 3.35 2.60 -10.94
C SER A 133 2.76 1.24 -10.56
N LEU A 134 1.89 0.71 -11.41
CA LEU A 134 1.36 -0.65 -11.27
C LEU A 134 2.44 -1.72 -11.47
N THR A 135 3.51 -1.39 -12.20
CA THR A 135 4.60 -2.32 -12.49
C THR A 135 5.73 -2.11 -11.49
N ALA A 136 6.08 -3.14 -10.71
CA ALA A 136 7.13 -3.06 -9.69
C ALA A 136 8.52 -2.74 -10.25
N THR A 137 8.79 -3.13 -11.51
CA THR A 137 10.04 -2.80 -12.21
C THR A 137 10.09 -1.36 -12.73
N ALA A 138 8.96 -0.66 -12.82
CA ALA A 138 8.92 0.77 -13.19
C ALA A 138 9.06 1.69 -11.97
N VAL A 139 9.29 1.08 -10.80
CA VAL A 139 9.46 1.72 -9.49
C VAL A 139 10.75 1.17 -8.92
N ASP A 140 11.85 1.39 -9.62
CA ASP A 140 13.17 1.01 -9.18
C ASP A 140 14.10 2.22 -9.09
N ASN A 141 15.31 1.96 -8.62
CA ASN A 141 16.30 3.01 -8.39
C ASN A 141 17.11 3.30 -9.67
N ASP A 142 16.85 2.57 -10.76
CA ASP A 142 17.64 2.46 -11.97
C ASP A 142 16.78 2.71 -13.23
N CYS A 143 16.69 3.96 -13.67
CA CYS A 143 15.83 4.36 -14.78
C CYS A 143 16.39 3.93 -16.14
N GLY A 144 16.28 2.64 -16.45
CA GLY A 144 16.81 2.07 -17.67
C GLY A 144 18.34 2.07 -17.74
N GLY A 145 19.03 1.82 -16.62
CA GLY A 145 20.49 1.69 -16.56
C GLY A 145 21.24 2.96 -16.14
N THR A 146 20.54 3.95 -15.56
CA THR A 146 21.15 5.18 -15.05
C THR A 146 20.80 5.37 -13.57
N VAL A 147 21.83 5.44 -12.71
CA VAL A 147 21.72 5.50 -11.24
C VAL A 147 21.14 6.84 -10.73
N THR A 148 21.11 7.89 -11.56
CA THR A 148 20.65 9.24 -11.15
C THR A 148 19.30 9.61 -11.76
N CYS A 149 18.24 9.01 -11.25
CA CYS A 149 16.88 9.35 -11.65
C CYS A 149 16.31 10.53 -10.84
N ASN A 150 15.93 11.59 -11.56
CA ASN A 150 15.19 12.73 -10.99
C ASN A 150 13.77 12.87 -11.59
N VAL A 151 13.34 11.90 -12.41
CA VAL A 151 12.02 11.87 -13.02
C VAL A 151 11.43 10.48 -12.93
N CYS A 152 10.10 10.41 -12.96
CA CYS A 152 9.36 9.17 -13.01
C CYS A 152 9.55 8.49 -14.38
N GLU A 153 9.71 7.17 -14.38
CA GLU A 153 9.86 6.36 -15.59
C GLU A 153 8.58 6.28 -16.43
N THR A 154 8.69 5.74 -17.65
CA THR A 154 7.56 5.49 -18.53
C THR A 154 6.48 4.64 -17.84
N ASN A 155 5.21 5.06 -17.91
CA ASN A 155 4.07 4.45 -17.20
C ASN A 155 4.14 4.54 -15.66
N SER A 156 4.88 5.52 -15.15
CA SER A 156 4.79 5.93 -13.76
C SER A 156 4.39 7.40 -13.67
N GLU A 157 3.74 7.75 -12.57
CA GLU A 157 3.23 9.10 -12.31
C GLU A 157 3.75 9.61 -10.97
N ASN A 158 3.85 10.94 -10.86
CA ASN A 158 4.23 11.56 -9.61
C ASN A 158 3.09 11.42 -8.59
N TRP A 159 3.43 11.14 -7.33
CA TRP A 159 2.46 11.16 -6.25
C TRP A 159 2.81 12.22 -5.22
N GLN A 160 1.77 12.90 -4.73
CA GLN A 160 1.86 13.84 -3.62
C GLN A 160 1.73 13.14 -2.28
#